data_AF-A0A381DHJ7-F1
#
_entry.id   AF-A0A381DHJ7-F1
#
_cell.length_a   1.000
_cell.length_b   1.000
_cell.length_c   1.000
_cell.angle_alpha   90.00
_cell.angle_beta   90.00
_cell.angle_gamma   90.00
#
_symmetry.space_group_name_H-M   'P 1'
#
loop_
_entity.id
_entity.type
_entity.pdbx_description
1 polymer ?
#
loop_
_entity_poly.entity_id
_entity_poly.type
_entity_poly.pdbx_seq_one_letter_code
_entity_poly.pdbx_strand_id
1 'polypeptide(L)'
;MLNLDDILLSSIKKLIKNSTSDKKFKVIINKHKNKLHFIPFEYRVLGGILQSMNIQFGNFIEELMCGLVKNSGYEILTKYSGKKSNNFKISNKIDNLIDTYITNAQTKTNFDILKEFRTLQYQILNDKSIETINLRHDIDLLFKDKNNKIYYLEIKYNDDHDTGKFMDINRKFIKTYAYLVRELNQDIKPILFYFNNKKMKGNIYLDENLSIYRGKRFFDEFLNFDYEDLKNKLENVSSSKENIEIFNNLYKNIMKLNKNNLNI
;
A
#
# COMPACT_ATOMS: atom_id res chain seq x y z
N MET A 1 24.57 -2.90 -4.10
CA MET A 1 23.40 -2.48 -3.29
C MET A 1 23.30 -0.97 -3.39
N LEU A 2 22.10 -0.45 -3.60
CA LEU A 2 21.84 0.99 -3.53
C LEU A 2 21.76 1.42 -2.07
N ASN A 3 22.21 2.64 -1.76
CA ASN A 3 22.01 3.24 -0.44
C ASN A 3 20.57 3.79 -0.32
N LEU A 4 20.20 4.24 0.88
CA LEU A 4 18.85 4.75 1.16
C LEU A 4 18.49 5.99 0.33
N ASP A 5 19.45 6.88 0.08
CA ASP A 5 19.23 8.13 -0.67
C ASP A 5 18.90 7.86 -2.12
N ASP A 6 19.64 6.95 -2.77
CA ASP A 6 19.42 6.58 -4.16
C ASP A 6 18.04 5.96 -4.35
N ILE A 7 17.65 5.07 -3.43
CA ILE A 7 16.32 4.43 -3.44
C ILE A 7 15.25 5.51 -3.27
N LEU A 8 15.36 6.38 -2.26
CA LEU A 8 14.39 7.42 -1.96
C LEU A 8 14.22 8.41 -3.12
N LEU A 9 15.33 8.94 -3.64
CA LEU A 9 15.32 9.91 -4.74
C LEU A 9 14.72 9.31 -6.01
N SER A 10 15.00 8.04 -6.31
CA SER A 10 14.42 7.35 -7.47
C SER A 10 12.89 7.25 -7.37
N SER A 11 12.38 6.91 -6.18
CA SER A 11 10.94 6.79 -5.91
C SER A 11 10.24 8.15 -5.97
N ILE A 12 10.85 9.21 -5.42
CA ILE A 12 10.32 10.58 -5.48
C ILE A 12 10.22 11.08 -6.93
N LYS A 13 11.29 10.93 -7.73
CA LYS A 13 11.31 11.34 -9.13
C LYS A 13 10.22 10.65 -9.94
N LYS A 14 9.98 9.36 -9.67
CA LYS A 14 8.93 8.58 -10.33
C LYS A 14 7.53 9.05 -9.95
N LEU A 15 7.28 9.37 -8.68
CA LEU A 15 6.01 9.96 -8.23
C LEU A 15 5.73 11.29 -8.95
N ILE A 16 6.70 12.22 -8.91
CA ILE A 16 6.53 13.55 -9.53
C ILE A 16 6.22 13.40 -11.02
N LYS A 17 7.04 12.64 -11.77
CA LYS A 17 6.82 12.40 -13.21
C LYS A 17 5.43 11.81 -13.50
N ASN A 18 4.97 10.88 -12.68
CA ASN A 18 3.67 10.25 -12.84
C ASN A 18 2.51 11.18 -12.50
N SER A 19 2.68 12.13 -11.58
CA SER A 19 1.63 13.07 -11.17
C SER A 19 1.52 14.29 -12.10
N THR A 20 2.62 14.70 -12.73
CA THR A 20 2.69 15.91 -13.57
C THR A 20 2.67 15.65 -15.07
N SER A 21 2.44 14.40 -15.52
CA SER A 21 2.35 14.10 -16.96
C SER A 21 1.30 14.97 -17.67
N ASP A 22 1.61 15.44 -18.89
CA ASP A 22 0.72 16.30 -19.69
C ASP A 22 -0.68 15.71 -19.85
N LYS A 23 -0.77 14.39 -20.01
CA LYS A 23 -2.06 13.69 -20.13
C LYS A 23 -2.91 13.88 -18.88
N LYS A 24 -2.36 13.63 -17.69
CA LYS A 24 -3.10 13.82 -16.43
C LYS A 24 -3.43 15.28 -16.19
N PHE A 25 -2.48 16.16 -16.48
CA PHE A 25 -2.66 17.59 -16.34
C PHE A 25 -3.85 18.09 -17.18
N LYS A 26 -3.93 17.68 -18.46
CA LYS A 26 -5.08 17.95 -19.35
C LYS A 26 -6.40 17.39 -18.82
N VAL A 27 -6.39 16.16 -18.29
CA VAL A 27 -7.59 15.55 -17.70
C VAL A 27 -8.11 16.35 -16.50
N ILE A 28 -7.22 16.77 -15.60
CA ILE A 28 -7.59 17.59 -14.42
C ILE A 28 -8.14 18.94 -14.89
N ILE A 29 -7.46 19.62 -15.80
CA ILE A 29 -7.92 20.89 -16.40
C ILE A 29 -9.34 20.74 -16.95
N ASN A 30 -9.58 19.75 -17.81
CA ASN A 30 -10.88 19.55 -18.44
C ASN A 30 -11.96 19.20 -17.41
N LYS A 31 -11.65 18.42 -16.38
CA LYS A 31 -12.57 18.10 -15.28
C LYS A 31 -13.03 19.36 -14.52
N HIS A 32 -12.19 20.38 -14.46
CA HIS A 32 -12.49 21.61 -13.69
C HIS A 32 -13.03 22.77 -14.54
N LYS A 33 -12.78 22.78 -15.86
CA LYS A 33 -13.26 23.83 -16.78
C LYS A 33 -14.78 24.03 -16.73
N ASN A 34 -15.53 22.93 -16.70
CA ASN A 34 -16.99 22.97 -16.84
C ASN A 34 -17.75 23.00 -15.50
N LYS A 35 -17.04 23.11 -14.37
CA LYS A 35 -17.68 23.11 -13.06
C LYS A 35 -18.01 24.54 -12.63
N LEU A 36 -19.30 24.80 -12.40
CA LEU A 36 -19.77 25.98 -11.68
C LEU A 36 -19.30 25.91 -10.22
N HIS A 37 -18.41 26.82 -9.82
CA HIS A 37 -17.80 26.78 -8.48
C HIS A 37 -17.24 28.17 -8.10
N PHE A 38 -17.29 28.53 -6.82
CA PHE A 38 -16.78 29.82 -6.33
C PHE A 38 -15.24 29.87 -6.22
N ILE A 39 -14.60 28.76 -5.86
CA ILE A 39 -13.12 28.64 -5.87
C ILE A 39 -12.59 28.85 -7.30
N PRO A 40 -11.59 29.72 -7.51
CA PRO A 40 -11.05 30.00 -8.84
C PRO A 40 -10.49 28.75 -9.52
N PHE A 41 -10.53 28.75 -10.85
CA PHE A 41 -10.20 27.59 -11.68
C PHE A 41 -8.80 27.02 -11.40
N GLU A 42 -7.80 27.88 -11.26
CA GLU A 42 -6.39 27.54 -11.05
C GLU A 42 -6.16 26.84 -9.72
N TYR A 43 -6.79 27.33 -8.65
CA TYR A 43 -6.73 26.69 -7.32
C TYR A 43 -7.41 25.33 -7.34
N ARG A 44 -8.50 25.16 -8.11
CA ARG A 44 -9.14 23.84 -8.28
C ARG A 44 -8.25 22.87 -9.05
N VAL A 45 -7.54 23.33 -10.08
CA VAL A 45 -6.56 22.52 -10.82
C VAL A 45 -5.39 22.12 -9.92
N LEU A 46 -4.82 23.08 -9.18
CA LEU A 46 -3.75 22.82 -8.22
C LEU A 46 -4.18 21.80 -7.16
N GLY A 47 -5.34 22.01 -6.54
CA GLY A 47 -5.90 21.08 -5.56
C GLY A 47 -6.10 19.68 -6.13
N GLY A 48 -6.56 19.56 -7.38
CA GLY A 48 -6.69 18.28 -8.08
C GLY A 48 -5.35 17.56 -8.30
N ILE A 49 -4.28 18.31 -8.60
CA ILE A 49 -2.93 17.75 -8.78
C ILE A 49 -2.38 17.27 -7.44
N LEU A 50 -2.46 18.10 -6.39
CA LEU A 50 -2.01 17.73 -5.04
C LEU A 50 -2.78 16.52 -4.50
N GLN A 51 -4.09 16.46 -4.73
CA GLN A 51 -4.90 15.29 -4.40
C GLN A 51 -4.43 14.03 -5.16
N SER A 52 -4.11 14.15 -6.45
CA SER A 52 -3.55 13.03 -7.21
C SER A 52 -2.20 12.58 -6.65
N MET A 53 -1.33 13.51 -6.23
CA MET A 53 -0.05 13.18 -5.60
C MET A 53 -0.26 12.42 -4.29
N ASN A 54 -1.20 12.88 -3.44
CA ASN A 54 -1.54 12.20 -2.19
C ASN A 54 -2.06 10.77 -2.42
N ILE A 55 -2.91 10.56 -3.43
CA ILE A 55 -3.37 9.20 -3.79
C ILE A 55 -2.19 8.33 -4.25
N GLN A 56 -1.30 8.90 -5.06
CA GLN A 56 -0.12 8.18 -5.56
C GLN A 56 0.97 7.97 -4.51
N PHE A 57 0.87 8.59 -3.35
CA PHE A 57 1.81 8.37 -2.26
C PHE A 57 1.80 6.92 -1.77
N GLY A 58 0.65 6.24 -1.81
CA GLY A 58 0.57 4.79 -1.56
C GLY A 58 1.49 3.99 -2.48
N ASN A 59 1.41 4.23 -3.80
CA ASN A 59 2.29 3.60 -4.78
C ASN A 59 3.76 3.94 -4.55
N PHE A 60 4.06 5.17 -4.08
CA PHE A 60 5.43 5.54 -3.73
C PHE A 60 5.95 4.69 -2.57
N ILE A 61 5.15 4.44 -1.53
CA ILE A 61 5.54 3.58 -0.42
C ILE A 61 5.78 2.15 -0.93
N GLU A 62 4.90 1.62 -1.78
CA GLU A 62 5.08 0.28 -2.38
C GLU A 62 6.40 0.16 -3.15
N GLU A 63 6.73 1.15 -3.98
CA GLU A 63 7.98 1.19 -4.75
C GLU A 63 9.21 1.32 -3.84
N LEU A 64 9.13 2.19 -2.84
CA LEU A 64 10.17 2.36 -1.82
C LEU A 64 10.42 1.04 -1.08
N MET A 65 9.37 0.40 -0.55
CA MET A 65 9.48 -0.86 0.18
C MET A 65 10.04 -1.99 -0.70
N CYS A 66 9.61 -2.08 -1.96
CA CYS A 66 10.18 -3.02 -2.93
C CYS A 66 11.69 -2.81 -3.11
N GLY A 67 12.12 -1.55 -3.23
CA GLY A 67 13.53 -1.17 -3.32
C GLY A 67 14.32 -1.54 -2.06
N LEU A 68 13.79 -1.25 -0.87
CA LEU A 68 14.44 -1.57 0.40
C LEU A 68 14.57 -3.08 0.64
N VAL A 69 13.50 -3.84 0.40
CA VAL A 69 13.49 -5.31 0.55
C VAL A 69 14.48 -5.94 -0.41
N LYS A 70 14.47 -5.53 -1.69
CA LYS A 70 15.43 -6.03 -2.69
C LYS A 70 16.89 -5.75 -2.30
N ASN A 71 17.17 -4.55 -1.78
CA ASN A 71 18.52 -4.17 -1.34
C ASN A 71 18.89 -4.72 0.05
N SER A 72 17.97 -5.40 0.73
CA SER A 72 18.24 -6.14 1.97
C SER A 72 18.52 -7.63 1.72
N GLY A 73 18.61 -8.06 0.45
CA GLY A 73 19.02 -9.40 0.06
C GLY A 73 17.87 -10.37 -0.24
N TYR A 74 16.62 -9.89 -0.28
CA TYR A 74 15.46 -10.71 -0.62
C TYR A 74 15.19 -10.74 -2.13
N GLU A 75 14.66 -11.85 -2.62
CA GLU A 75 14.21 -11.96 -4.01
C GLU A 75 12.74 -11.54 -4.12
N ILE A 76 12.46 -10.58 -5.00
CA ILE A 76 11.09 -10.15 -5.29
C ILE A 76 10.44 -11.11 -6.28
N LEU A 77 9.27 -11.66 -5.94
CA LEU A 77 8.49 -12.53 -6.81
C LEU A 77 7.69 -11.71 -7.82
N THR A 78 8.39 -11.20 -8.83
CA THR A 78 7.87 -10.30 -9.89
C THR A 78 6.73 -10.89 -10.72
N LYS A 79 6.48 -12.20 -10.64
CA LYS A 79 5.31 -12.83 -11.26
C LYS A 79 4.00 -12.20 -10.75
N TYR A 80 3.92 -11.84 -9.47
CA TYR A 80 2.71 -11.29 -8.84
C TYR A 80 2.94 -9.91 -8.20
N SER A 81 4.11 -9.67 -7.61
CA SER A 81 4.43 -8.46 -6.85
C SER A 81 4.31 -7.19 -7.70
N GLY A 82 3.58 -6.19 -7.21
CA GLY A 82 3.33 -4.91 -7.89
C GLY A 82 2.48 -5.02 -9.15
N LYS A 83 1.92 -6.21 -9.47
CA LYS A 83 1.03 -6.39 -10.61
C LYS A 83 -0.42 -6.15 -10.21
N LYS A 84 -1.15 -5.56 -11.14
CA LYS A 84 -2.59 -5.33 -11.02
C LYS A 84 -3.36 -6.50 -11.59
N SER A 85 -4.49 -6.83 -10.95
CA SER A 85 -5.49 -7.76 -11.45
C SER A 85 -4.95 -9.19 -11.70
N ASN A 86 -4.09 -9.68 -10.81
CA ASN A 86 -3.67 -11.07 -10.83
C ASN A 86 -4.90 -11.97 -10.65
N ASN A 87 -4.99 -13.04 -11.43
CA ASN A 87 -6.10 -13.98 -11.34
C ASN A 87 -5.75 -15.10 -10.37
N PHE A 88 -6.48 -15.19 -9.27
CA PHE A 88 -6.30 -16.21 -8.24
C PHE A 88 -7.54 -17.08 -8.09
N LYS A 89 -7.36 -18.21 -7.41
CA LYS A 89 -8.43 -19.13 -7.05
C LYS A 89 -8.53 -19.30 -5.55
N ILE A 90 -9.75 -19.44 -5.06
CA ILE A 90 -10.07 -19.83 -3.68
C ILE A 90 -11.27 -20.78 -3.72
N SER A 91 -11.34 -21.71 -2.77
CA SER A 91 -12.54 -22.53 -2.62
C SER A 91 -13.64 -21.77 -1.89
N ASN A 92 -14.90 -22.07 -2.23
CA ASN A 92 -16.06 -21.51 -1.54
C ASN A 92 -16.02 -21.80 -0.03
N LYS A 93 -15.49 -22.98 0.35
CA LYS A 93 -15.29 -23.38 1.74
C LYS A 93 -14.38 -22.39 2.48
N ILE A 94 -13.21 -22.08 1.94
CA ILE A 94 -12.26 -21.17 2.60
C ILE A 94 -12.77 -19.74 2.58
N ASP A 95 -13.40 -19.29 1.49
CA ASP A 95 -13.96 -17.95 1.42
C ASP A 95 -15.00 -17.71 2.53
N ASN A 96 -15.91 -18.67 2.72
CA ASN A 96 -16.91 -18.64 3.80
C ASN A 96 -16.29 -18.73 5.20
N LEU A 97 -15.22 -19.52 5.37
CA LEU A 97 -14.50 -19.64 6.65
C LEU A 97 -13.86 -18.31 7.04
N ILE A 98 -13.29 -17.58 6.09
CA ILE A 98 -12.73 -16.25 6.34
C ILE A 98 -13.82 -15.27 6.75
N ASP A 99 -14.97 -15.27 6.08
CA ASP A 99 -16.08 -14.38 6.44
C ASP A 99 -16.70 -14.72 7.81
N THR A 100 -16.73 -16.01 8.16
CA THR A 100 -17.12 -16.48 9.49
C THR A 100 -16.11 -16.06 10.56
N TYR A 101 -14.81 -16.16 10.28
CA TYR A 101 -13.75 -15.69 11.17
C TYR A 101 -13.88 -14.19 11.47
N ILE A 102 -14.07 -13.37 10.43
CA ILE A 102 -14.26 -11.92 10.58
C ILE A 102 -15.48 -11.61 11.45
N THR A 103 -16.62 -12.27 11.20
CA THR A 103 -17.84 -12.10 12.00
C THR A 103 -17.62 -12.51 13.46
N ASN A 104 -16.94 -13.63 13.69
CA ASN A 104 -16.65 -14.13 15.03
C ASN A 104 -15.76 -13.18 15.83
N ALA A 105 -14.75 -12.59 15.18
CA ALA A 105 -13.86 -11.60 15.80
C ALA A 105 -14.61 -10.35 16.30
N GLN A 106 -15.76 -10.02 15.69
CA GLN A 106 -16.59 -8.87 16.09
C GLN A 106 -17.62 -9.21 17.17
N THR A 107 -18.10 -10.45 17.21
CA THR A 107 -19.32 -10.82 17.95
C THR A 107 -19.06 -11.72 19.14
N LYS A 108 -17.98 -12.51 19.16
CA LYS A 108 -17.68 -13.43 20.25
C LYS A 108 -16.95 -12.72 21.40
N THR A 109 -17.48 -12.88 22.61
CA THR A 109 -16.94 -12.27 23.83
C THR A 109 -15.55 -12.79 24.23
N ASN A 110 -15.26 -14.07 23.96
CA ASN A 110 -13.99 -14.73 24.33
C ASN A 110 -13.21 -15.19 23.09
N PHE A 111 -13.05 -14.30 22.11
CA PHE A 111 -12.33 -14.60 20.87
C PHE A 111 -10.81 -14.52 21.08
N ASP A 112 -10.14 -15.68 21.14
CA ASP A 112 -8.67 -15.76 21.20
C ASP A 112 -8.10 -15.60 19.78
N ILE A 113 -7.76 -14.36 19.43
CA ILE A 113 -7.30 -13.98 18.09
C ILE A 113 -6.11 -14.83 17.63
N LEU A 114 -5.14 -15.11 18.52
CA LEU A 114 -3.95 -15.86 18.15
C LEU A 114 -4.30 -17.32 17.80
N LYS A 115 -5.09 -17.97 18.65
CA LYS A 115 -5.51 -19.36 18.45
C LYS A 115 -6.43 -19.51 17.24
N GLU A 116 -7.42 -18.64 17.12
CA GLU A 116 -8.40 -18.67 16.03
C GLU A 116 -7.73 -18.38 14.69
N PHE A 117 -6.83 -17.39 14.63
CA PHE A 117 -6.13 -17.08 13.39
C PHE A 117 -5.20 -18.21 12.95
N ARG A 118 -4.45 -18.83 13.88
CA ARG A 118 -3.63 -20.01 13.56
C ARG A 118 -4.46 -21.19 13.06
N THR A 119 -5.65 -21.38 13.64
CA THR A 119 -6.59 -22.42 13.18
C THR A 119 -7.05 -22.15 11.75
N LEU A 120 -7.38 -20.89 11.43
CA LEU A 120 -7.74 -20.48 10.08
C LEU A 120 -6.57 -20.68 9.09
N GLN A 121 -5.35 -20.29 9.47
CA GLN A 121 -4.16 -20.49 8.63
C GLN A 121 -3.93 -21.97 8.32
N TYR A 122 -4.09 -22.85 9.31
CA TYR A 122 -3.99 -24.30 9.12
C TYR A 122 -5.07 -24.82 8.16
N GLN A 123 -6.31 -24.35 8.28
CA GLN A 123 -7.39 -24.74 7.37
C GLN A 123 -7.14 -24.29 5.93
N ILE A 124 -6.62 -23.07 5.75
CA ILE A 124 -6.22 -22.52 4.45
C ILE A 124 -5.13 -23.37 3.81
N LEU A 125 -4.06 -23.67 4.55
CA LEU A 125 -2.91 -24.42 4.03
C LEU A 125 -3.28 -25.84 3.59
N ASN A 126 -4.21 -26.47 4.30
CA ASN A 126 -4.65 -27.84 4.04
C ASN A 126 -5.86 -27.92 3.10
N ASP A 127 -6.35 -26.81 2.54
CA ASP A 127 -7.46 -26.83 1.60
C ASP A 127 -7.06 -27.45 0.26
N LYS A 128 -7.73 -28.54 -0.10
CA LYS A 128 -7.58 -29.22 -1.40
C LYS A 128 -8.90 -29.28 -2.18
N SER A 129 -9.88 -28.45 -1.80
CA SER A 129 -11.18 -28.41 -2.46
C SER A 129 -11.05 -28.12 -3.96
N ILE A 130 -11.80 -28.87 -4.79
CA ILE A 130 -11.76 -28.78 -6.26
C ILE A 130 -12.57 -27.58 -6.75
N GLU A 131 -13.75 -27.35 -6.16
CA GLU A 131 -14.61 -26.24 -6.50
C GLU A 131 -14.00 -24.92 -6.05
N THR A 132 -13.70 -24.05 -7.01
CA THR A 132 -13.09 -22.74 -6.79
C THR A 132 -13.78 -21.64 -7.55
N ILE A 133 -13.73 -20.45 -6.97
CA ILE A 133 -14.07 -19.19 -7.65
C ILE A 133 -12.79 -18.47 -8.08
N ASN A 134 -12.87 -17.72 -9.18
CA ASN A 134 -11.78 -16.88 -9.67
C ASN A 134 -11.95 -15.45 -9.16
N LEU A 135 -10.86 -14.85 -8.68
CA LEU A 135 -10.85 -13.51 -8.14
C LEU A 135 -9.66 -12.74 -8.69
N ARG A 136 -9.88 -11.45 -8.98
CA ARG A 136 -8.82 -10.55 -9.42
C ARG A 136 -8.28 -9.76 -8.23
N HIS A 137 -6.97 -9.75 -8.06
CA HIS A 137 -6.35 -9.08 -6.93
C HIS A 137 -5.01 -8.44 -7.25
N ASP A 138 -4.76 -7.30 -6.63
CA ASP A 138 -3.49 -6.58 -6.68
C ASP A 138 -2.64 -7.06 -5.51
N ILE A 139 -1.35 -7.31 -5.75
CA ILE A 139 -0.41 -7.73 -4.69
C ILE A 139 0.62 -6.63 -4.53
N ASP A 140 0.64 -5.97 -3.37
CA ASP A 140 1.55 -4.85 -3.12
C ASP A 140 3.01 -5.33 -3.18
N LEU A 141 3.39 -6.27 -2.30
CA LEU A 141 4.74 -6.84 -2.31
C LEU A 141 4.76 -8.32 -1.90
N LEU A 142 5.46 -9.13 -2.70
CA LEU A 142 5.67 -10.56 -2.45
C LEU A 142 7.14 -10.89 -2.68
N PHE A 143 7.80 -11.46 -1.67
CA PHE A 143 9.24 -11.71 -1.69
C PHE A 143 9.61 -12.98 -0.94
N LYS A 144 10.81 -13.50 -1.18
CA LYS A 144 11.33 -14.69 -0.50
C LYS A 144 12.75 -14.47 0.03
N ASP A 145 13.07 -15.16 1.12
CA ASP A 145 14.42 -15.23 1.66
C ASP A 145 15.27 -16.31 0.97
N LYS A 146 16.53 -16.41 1.37
CA LYS A 146 17.48 -17.43 0.90
C LYS A 146 17.09 -18.87 1.26
N ASN A 147 16.17 -19.06 2.22
CA ASN A 147 15.67 -20.35 2.66
C ASN A 147 14.33 -20.71 1.97
N ASN A 148 13.94 -19.98 0.92
CA ASN A 148 12.68 -20.10 0.21
C ASN A 148 11.42 -19.82 1.05
N LYS A 149 11.56 -19.18 2.23
CA LYS A 149 10.39 -18.70 2.98
C LYS A 149 9.80 -17.50 2.26
N ILE A 150 8.49 -17.56 2.00
CA ILE A 150 7.78 -16.49 1.29
C ILE A 150 7.09 -15.56 2.28
N TYR A 151 7.13 -14.27 1.97
CA TYR A 151 6.52 -13.19 2.73
C TYR A 151 5.59 -12.41 1.82
N TYR A 152 4.34 -12.25 2.28
CA TYR A 152 3.34 -11.40 1.64
C TYR A 152 3.17 -10.14 2.47
N LEU A 153 3.30 -8.98 1.83
CA LEU A 153 3.15 -7.68 2.47
C LEU A 153 1.95 -6.94 1.85
N GLU A 154 0.94 -6.61 2.67
CA GLU A 154 -0.07 -5.60 2.33
C GLU A 154 0.38 -4.28 2.97
N ILE A 155 0.59 -3.26 2.16
CA ILE A 155 1.21 -2.00 2.57
C ILE A 155 0.12 -0.95 2.81
N LYS A 156 0.21 -0.29 3.96
CA LYS A 156 -0.64 0.84 4.33
C LYS A 156 0.20 1.98 4.87
N TYR A 157 -0.28 3.20 4.68
CA TYR A 157 0.42 4.38 5.18
C TYR A 157 0.30 4.50 6.71
N ASN A 158 -0.94 4.48 7.21
CA ASN A 158 -1.27 4.62 8.63
C ASN A 158 -2.13 3.46 9.13
N ASP A 159 -2.05 3.22 10.43
CA ASP A 159 -2.97 2.36 11.17
C ASP A 159 -4.18 3.18 11.64
N ASP A 160 -4.93 3.75 10.69
CA ASP A 160 -6.13 4.54 10.94
C ASP A 160 -7.39 3.67 10.77
N HIS A 161 -7.99 3.29 11.91
CA HIS A 161 -9.21 2.47 11.95
C HIS A 161 -10.45 3.27 11.54
N ASP A 162 -10.57 3.62 10.26
CA ASP A 162 -11.82 4.06 9.65
C ASP A 162 -12.79 2.87 9.63
N THR A 163 -13.90 2.95 10.38
CA THR A 163 -14.64 1.78 10.91
C THR A 163 -15.11 0.77 9.86
N GLY A 164 -15.57 1.24 8.69
CA GLY A 164 -15.92 0.35 7.57
C GLY A 164 -14.70 -0.24 6.87
N LYS A 165 -13.67 0.59 6.64
CA LYS A 165 -12.43 0.15 5.99
C LYS A 165 -11.63 -0.82 6.84
N PHE A 166 -11.75 -0.74 8.16
CA PHE A 166 -10.97 -1.56 9.08
C PHE A 166 -11.38 -3.04 9.06
N MET A 167 -12.67 -3.37 8.92
CA MET A 167 -13.08 -4.76 8.70
C MET A 167 -12.62 -5.23 7.31
N ASP A 168 -12.89 -4.42 6.29
CA ASP A 168 -12.66 -4.79 4.90
C ASP A 168 -11.19 -5.01 4.58
N ILE A 169 -10.28 -4.21 5.15
CA ILE A 169 -8.84 -4.40 4.97
C ILE A 169 -8.36 -5.73 5.56
N ASN A 170 -8.83 -6.10 6.76
CA ASN A 170 -8.42 -7.35 7.40
C ASN A 170 -9.01 -8.55 6.66
N ARG A 171 -10.30 -8.48 6.25
CA ARG A 171 -10.90 -9.49 5.39
C ARG A 171 -10.11 -9.65 4.09
N LYS A 172 -9.83 -8.55 3.40
CA LYS A 172 -9.03 -8.51 2.16
C LYS A 172 -7.67 -9.17 2.37
N PHE A 173 -6.95 -8.76 3.41
CA PHE A 173 -5.62 -9.27 3.75
C PHE A 173 -5.61 -10.79 3.94
N ILE A 174 -6.56 -11.33 4.72
CA ILE A 174 -6.65 -12.78 4.97
C ILE A 174 -7.05 -13.54 3.70
N LYS A 175 -7.98 -13.00 2.91
CA LYS A 175 -8.35 -13.59 1.62
C LYS A 175 -7.16 -13.63 0.66
N THR A 176 -6.37 -12.56 0.58
CA THR A 176 -5.15 -12.52 -0.25
C THR A 176 -4.10 -13.53 0.19
N TYR A 177 -3.89 -13.68 1.50
CA TYR A 177 -3.07 -14.76 2.04
C TYR A 177 -3.55 -16.14 1.56
N ALA A 178 -4.86 -16.41 1.64
CA ALA A 178 -5.41 -17.69 1.19
C ALA A 178 -5.22 -17.94 -0.31
N TYR A 179 -5.38 -16.91 -1.13
CA TYR A 179 -5.13 -16.97 -2.58
C TYR A 179 -3.70 -17.38 -2.88
N LEU A 180 -2.75 -16.73 -2.20
CA LEU A 180 -1.32 -16.94 -2.42
C LEU A 180 -0.86 -18.32 -1.93
N VAL A 181 -1.35 -18.77 -0.77
CA VAL A 181 -1.04 -20.11 -0.25
C VAL A 181 -1.50 -21.19 -1.23
N ARG A 182 -2.69 -21.03 -1.81
CA ARG A 182 -3.20 -21.97 -2.82
C ARG A 182 -2.39 -21.91 -4.12
N GLU A 183 -2.14 -20.71 -4.63
CA GLU A 183 -1.40 -20.48 -5.88
C GLU A 183 0.04 -21.00 -5.82
N LEU A 184 0.71 -20.83 -4.68
CA LEU A 184 2.11 -21.21 -4.48
C LEU A 184 2.27 -22.58 -3.82
N ASN A 185 1.16 -23.20 -3.38
CA ASN A 185 1.08 -24.48 -2.68
C ASN A 185 2.11 -24.61 -1.55
N GLN A 186 2.27 -23.55 -0.75
CA GLN A 186 3.20 -23.51 0.37
C GLN A 186 2.72 -22.51 1.43
N ASP A 187 3.25 -22.65 2.64
CA ASP A 187 3.02 -21.68 3.71
C ASP A 187 3.74 -20.35 3.42
N ILE A 188 3.10 -19.25 3.81
CA ILE A 188 3.56 -17.88 3.55
C ILE A 188 3.44 -17.12 4.87
N LYS A 189 4.39 -16.23 5.20
CA LYS A 189 4.22 -15.29 6.32
C LYS A 189 3.45 -14.07 5.81
N PRO A 190 2.15 -13.90 6.13
CA PRO A 190 1.41 -12.71 5.76
C PRO A 190 1.75 -11.58 6.75
N ILE A 191 1.94 -10.37 6.22
CA ILE A 191 2.31 -9.19 6.99
C ILE A 191 1.41 -8.02 6.56
N LEU A 192 0.59 -7.53 7.48
CA LEU A 192 -0.10 -6.26 7.34
C LEU A 192 0.84 -5.16 7.85
N PHE A 193 1.42 -4.42 6.90
CA PHE A 193 2.44 -3.43 7.19
C PHE A 193 1.87 -2.02 7.19
N TYR A 194 2.20 -1.27 8.24
CA TYR A 194 1.94 0.15 8.34
C TYR A 194 3.26 0.90 8.28
N PHE A 195 3.39 1.81 7.31
CA PHE A 195 4.60 2.58 7.10
C PHE A 195 4.97 3.44 8.32
N ASN A 196 3.97 3.97 9.02
CA ASN A 196 4.16 4.76 10.24
C ASN A 196 4.17 3.91 11.52
N ASN A 197 4.97 4.33 12.52
CA ASN A 197 5.08 3.65 13.82
C ASN A 197 3.85 3.81 14.74
N LYS A 198 2.95 4.76 14.46
CA LYS A 198 1.86 5.13 15.37
C LYS A 198 0.79 4.03 15.41
N LYS A 199 0.54 3.46 16.60
CA LYS A 199 -0.59 2.56 16.88
C LYS A 199 -1.81 3.40 17.30
N MET A 200 -3.00 3.09 16.77
CA MET A 200 -4.22 3.81 17.13
C MET A 200 -5.19 3.04 18.03
N LYS A 201 -5.67 1.85 17.64
CA LYS A 201 -6.73 1.14 18.41
C LYS A 201 -6.52 -0.36 18.63
N GLY A 202 -5.40 -0.92 18.17
CA GLY A 202 -5.16 -2.37 18.25
C GLY A 202 -6.06 -3.14 17.27
N ASN A 203 -5.68 -4.37 16.95
CA ASN A 203 -6.39 -5.17 15.95
C ASN A 203 -7.14 -6.34 16.58
N ILE A 204 -8.43 -6.47 16.26
CA ILE A 204 -9.30 -7.54 16.74
C ILE A 204 -9.36 -8.74 15.78
N TYR A 205 -8.87 -8.57 14.55
CA TYR A 205 -8.91 -9.58 13.48
C TYR A 205 -7.56 -10.26 13.27
N LEU A 206 -6.46 -9.63 13.66
CA LEU A 206 -5.10 -10.14 13.47
C LEU A 206 -4.31 -9.95 14.75
N ASP A 207 -3.53 -10.96 15.11
CA ASP A 207 -2.61 -10.85 16.23
C ASP A 207 -1.47 -9.88 15.91
N GLU A 208 -1.22 -8.95 16.84
CA GLU A 208 -0.23 -7.88 16.71
C GLU A 208 1.20 -8.42 16.58
N ASN A 209 1.52 -9.52 17.26
CA ASN A 209 2.87 -10.09 17.24
C ASN A 209 3.08 -11.00 16.02
N LEU A 210 2.03 -11.58 15.47
CA LEU A 210 2.14 -12.51 14.36
C LEU A 210 2.19 -11.80 13.01
N SER A 211 1.24 -10.89 12.75
CA SER A 211 0.97 -10.40 11.38
C SER A 211 1.06 -8.89 11.21
N ILE A 212 1.15 -8.10 12.28
CA ILE A 212 1.13 -6.63 12.19
C ILE A 212 2.53 -6.05 12.42
N TYR A 213 2.99 -5.29 11.44
CA TYR A 213 4.32 -4.70 11.44
C TYR A 213 4.22 -3.22 11.18
N ARG A 214 4.72 -2.40 12.11
CA ARG A 214 4.73 -0.94 11.98
C ARG A 214 6.17 -0.48 11.79
N GLY A 215 6.40 0.42 10.83
CA GLY A 215 7.68 1.05 10.50
C GLY A 215 8.91 0.34 11.03
N LYS A 216 9.38 0.76 12.21
CA LYS A 216 10.56 0.27 12.90
C LYS A 216 10.64 -1.25 13.01
N ARG A 217 9.55 -1.92 13.41
CA ARG A 217 9.56 -3.39 13.56
C ARG A 217 9.88 -4.09 12.24
N PHE A 218 9.26 -3.65 11.15
CA PHE A 218 9.54 -4.25 9.84
C PHE A 218 10.99 -3.98 9.42
N PHE A 219 11.48 -2.77 9.66
CA PHE A 219 12.85 -2.39 9.33
C PHE A 219 13.86 -3.22 10.11
N ASP A 220 13.70 -3.32 11.43
CA ASP A 220 14.57 -4.11 12.31
C ASP A 220 14.59 -5.60 11.93
N GLU A 221 13.46 -6.18 11.54
CA GLU A 221 13.36 -7.62 11.23
C GLU A 221 13.74 -7.99 9.79
N PHE A 222 13.53 -7.09 8.82
CA PHE A 222 13.61 -7.42 7.40
C PHE A 222 14.57 -6.57 6.58
N LEU A 223 15.03 -5.43 7.09
CA LEU A 223 15.76 -4.46 6.28
C LEU A 223 17.16 -4.19 6.84
N ASN A 224 18.11 -3.94 5.94
CA ASN A 224 19.43 -3.44 6.29
C ASN A 224 19.45 -1.90 6.42
N PHE A 225 18.28 -1.30 6.62
CA PHE A 225 18.06 0.15 6.64
C PHE A 225 17.41 0.54 7.96
N ASP A 226 17.78 1.71 8.48
CA ASP A 226 17.18 2.24 9.70
C ASP A 226 15.91 3.06 9.40
N TYR A 227 14.88 2.84 10.23
CA TYR A 227 13.60 3.53 10.05
C TYR A 227 13.68 5.02 10.41
N GLU A 228 14.42 5.37 11.46
CA GLU A 228 14.56 6.78 11.86
C GLU A 228 15.40 7.56 10.85
N ASP A 229 16.41 6.95 10.22
CA ASP A 229 17.13 7.56 9.10
C ASP A 229 16.19 7.86 7.92
N LEU A 230 15.35 6.90 7.51
CA LEU A 230 14.36 7.14 6.45
C LEU A 230 13.39 8.26 6.81
N LYS A 231 12.88 8.26 8.04
CA LYS A 231 11.97 9.29 8.54
C LYS A 231 12.62 10.66 8.50
N ASN A 232 13.83 10.79 9.04
CA ASN A 232 14.59 12.05 9.04
C ASN A 232 14.83 12.55 7.61
N LYS A 233 15.16 11.64 6.68
CA LYS A 233 15.34 12.00 5.26
C LYS A 233 14.06 12.50 4.62
N LEU A 234 12.93 11.84 4.85
CA LEU A 234 11.63 12.28 4.34
C LEU A 234 11.24 13.65 4.90
N GLU A 235 11.44 13.87 6.21
CA GLU A 235 11.20 15.17 6.87
C GLU A 235 12.09 16.27 6.27
N ASN A 236 13.38 16.00 6.10
CA ASN A 236 14.33 16.94 5.50
C ASN A 236 13.99 17.27 4.05
N VAL A 237 13.65 16.28 3.23
CA VAL A 237 13.24 16.50 1.83
C VAL A 237 11.99 17.35 1.76
N SER A 238 11.00 17.07 2.62
CA SER A 238 9.73 17.82 2.66
C SER A 238 9.94 19.32 2.92
N SER A 239 10.96 19.68 3.71
CA SER A 239 11.27 21.05 4.11
C SER A 239 12.44 21.67 3.36
N SER A 240 13.03 20.94 2.40
CA SER A 240 14.17 21.42 1.62
C SER A 240 13.75 22.56 0.67
N LYS A 241 14.62 23.57 0.54
CA LYS A 241 14.39 24.71 -0.37
C LYS A 241 14.17 24.26 -1.81
N GLU A 242 14.91 23.25 -2.26
CA GLU A 242 14.80 22.69 -3.60
C GLU A 242 13.40 22.10 -3.84
N ASN A 243 12.92 21.26 -2.92
CA ASN A 243 11.60 20.64 -3.04
C ASN A 243 10.50 21.70 -2.99
N ILE A 244 10.58 22.67 -2.09
CA ILE A 244 9.65 23.80 -2.02
C ILE A 244 9.59 24.56 -3.36
N GLU A 245 10.74 24.80 -4.00
CA GLU A 245 10.77 25.51 -5.28
C GLU A 245 10.13 24.72 -6.43
N ILE A 246 10.17 23.39 -6.40
CA ILE A 246 9.42 22.55 -7.36
C ILE A 246 7.92 22.82 -7.26
N PHE A 247 7.37 22.82 -6.04
CA PHE A 247 5.94 23.09 -5.84
C PHE A 247 5.58 24.55 -6.13
N ASN A 248 6.46 25.51 -5.81
CA ASN A 248 6.28 26.91 -6.20
C ASN A 248 6.23 27.08 -7.72
N ASN A 249 7.09 26.40 -8.47
CA ASN A 249 7.11 26.46 -9.92
C ASN A 249 5.87 25.81 -10.54
N LEU A 250 5.41 24.69 -9.97
CA LEU A 250 4.13 24.09 -10.34
C LEU A 250 2.97 25.09 -10.15
N TYR A 251 2.90 25.76 -9.00
CA TYR A 251 1.92 26.80 -8.72
C TYR A 251 1.99 27.93 -9.76
N LYS A 252 3.18 28.51 -9.99
CA LYS A 252 3.40 29.60 -10.96
C LYS A 252 2.94 29.18 -12.36
N ASN A 253 3.21 27.95 -12.78
CA ASN A 253 2.81 27.43 -14.09
C ASN A 253 1.29 27.29 -14.21
N ILE A 254 0.61 26.80 -13.18
CA ILE A 254 -0.86 26.68 -13.17
C ILE A 254 -1.51 28.06 -13.20
N MET A 255 -0.98 29.04 -12.45
CA MET A 255 -1.50 30.41 -12.43
C MET A 255 -1.36 31.13 -13.78
N LYS A 256 -0.43 30.71 -14.64
CA LYS A 256 -0.29 31.24 -16.00
C LYS A 256 -1.33 30.67 -16.99
N LEU A 257 -2.04 29.60 -16.65
CA LEU A 257 -3.00 28.96 -17.57
C LEU A 257 -4.14 29.88 -18.01
N ASN A 258 -4.57 30.82 -17.18
CA ASN A 258 -5.61 31.79 -17.53
C ASN A 258 -5.08 33.02 -18.28
N LYS A 259 -3.81 33.41 -18.09
CA LYS A 259 -3.22 34.55 -18.82
C LYS A 259 -3.14 34.30 -20.32
N ASN A 260 -3.03 33.05 -20.75
CA ASN A 260 -2.99 32.68 -22.17
C ASN A 260 -4.37 32.42 -22.79
N ASN A 261 -5.44 32.32 -21.98
CA ASN A 261 -6.83 32.16 -22.45
C ASN A 261 -7.65 33.45 -22.38
N LEU A 262 -7.06 34.55 -21.89
CA LEU A 262 -7.65 35.90 -21.83
C LEU A 262 -7.20 36.81 -22.98
N ASN A 263 -6.44 36.28 -23.96
CA ASN A 263 -6.16 36.97 -25.22
C ASN A 263 -7.20 36.60 -26.29
N ILE A 264 -8.46 36.91 -26.01
CA ILE A 264 -9.52 37.08 -27.02
C ILE A 264 -10.06 38.50 -26.82
#